data_AF-A0A1A9W836-F1
#
_entry.id   AF-A0A1A9W836-F1
#
_cell.length_a   1.000
_cell.length_b   1.000
_cell.length_c   1.000
_cell.angle_alpha   90.00
_cell.angle_beta   90.00
_cell.angle_gamma   90.00
#
_symmetry.space_group_name_H-M   'P 1'
#
loop_
_entity.id
_entity.type
_entity.pdbx_description
1 polymer ?
#
loop_
_entity_poly.entity_id
_entity_poly.type
_entity_poly.pdbx_seq_one_letter_code
_entity_poly.pdbx_strand_id
1 'polypeptide(L)'
;MSLFILFLTLTIFSKLLLSQRASTANPILQPLNVETNYRNMRLRLNNSHAKQGEEEVVREGRVEVSFDLGLTWGTICGTYWSFREANVICHQLNLGYAASTAQTVIYGDSKRYPWKMVGTLCRGTETSLRDCFREKDYPKFCDANNTKLAVVRCVEKLTDLSLDLQVIGKSAYLDTKPLSALKCAMEENCLSRDAYEIQATQPDAERKLLRFPTTAENVGTADFNPYANYEDWQWHSCHNHYHSMEKFATFDIYDMHYKKQAEGHKASFCLQDTACKTGITPRHNCGNVTQGISVGCWDTYDVFLDCQWLDVTNLPKNKTYLLRVAINPDYMIGEISYENNGAECLLYYTGDRSTTTVSECVRASLWFAS
;
A
#
# COMPACT_ATOMS: atom_id res chain seq x y z
N MET A 1 58.70 -71.70 -36.38
CA MET A 1 59.01 -71.64 -37.81
C MET A 1 57.91 -70.79 -38.46
N SER A 2 58.16 -69.49 -38.62
CA SER A 2 58.39 -68.83 -39.92
C SER A 2 57.07 -68.27 -40.48
N LEU A 3 56.90 -67.05 -40.98
CA LEU A 3 57.81 -65.98 -41.40
C LEU A 3 56.94 -64.71 -41.64
N PHE A 4 57.44 -63.51 -41.30
CA PHE A 4 57.38 -62.23 -42.06
C PHE A 4 56.05 -61.73 -42.67
N ILE A 5 55.46 -60.62 -42.19
CA ILE A 5 55.68 -59.21 -42.62
C ILE A 5 55.61 -58.98 -44.15
N LEU A 6 54.55 -58.31 -44.64
CA LEU A 6 54.69 -57.16 -45.56
C LEU A 6 53.42 -56.30 -45.67
N PHE A 7 53.67 -55.02 -45.92
CA PHE A 7 52.84 -53.82 -45.89
C PHE A 7 51.83 -53.64 -47.05
N LEU A 8 50.67 -53.08 -46.70
CA LEU A 8 50.02 -51.88 -47.28
C LEU A 8 49.78 -51.79 -48.81
N THR A 9 48.51 -51.79 -49.25
CA THR A 9 47.97 -50.86 -50.26
C THR A 9 46.45 -50.70 -50.13
N LEU A 10 46.01 -49.43 -50.08
CA LEU A 10 44.72 -48.81 -50.46
C LEU A 10 43.73 -49.72 -51.23
N THR A 11 42.41 -49.73 -51.00
CA THR A 11 41.48 -48.58 -51.09
C THR A 11 40.05 -49.00 -50.63
N ILE A 12 39.34 -48.04 -50.01
CA ILE A 12 37.93 -47.68 -50.29
C ILE A 12 36.79 -48.54 -49.69
N PHE A 13 36.07 -47.86 -48.78
CA PHE A 13 34.63 -47.96 -48.47
C PHE A 13 34.09 -49.29 -47.98
N SER A 14 33.95 -49.41 -46.66
CA SER A 14 32.67 -49.64 -45.98
C SER A 14 32.93 -49.98 -44.51
N LYS A 15 32.11 -49.44 -43.61
CA LYS A 15 32.06 -49.71 -42.16
C LYS A 15 33.04 -48.92 -41.28
N LEU A 16 32.96 -47.60 -41.36
CA LEU A 16 32.93 -46.76 -40.16
C LEU A 16 31.71 -45.84 -40.31
N LEU A 17 30.81 -45.83 -39.31
CA LEU A 17 29.55 -45.05 -39.16
C LEU A 17 28.29 -45.91 -39.10
N LEU A 18 28.02 -46.45 -37.91
CA LEU A 18 26.74 -46.86 -37.33
C LEU A 18 27.11 -47.14 -35.87
N SER A 19 26.85 -46.34 -34.85
CA SER A 19 25.67 -45.54 -34.54
C SER A 19 26.10 -44.38 -33.62
N GLN A 20 26.25 -43.18 -34.18
CA GLN A 20 26.01 -41.95 -33.44
C GLN A 20 24.63 -41.45 -33.86
N ARG A 21 23.58 -42.01 -33.27
CA ARG A 21 22.37 -41.20 -33.06
C ARG A 21 22.67 -40.35 -31.83
N ALA A 22 23.20 -39.16 -32.08
CA ALA A 22 22.98 -38.04 -31.19
C ALA A 22 21.46 -37.97 -30.97
N SER A 23 21.02 -38.30 -29.77
CA SER A 23 19.65 -38.02 -29.34
C SER A 23 19.55 -36.51 -29.34
N THR A 24 18.91 -35.95 -30.35
CA THR A 24 18.30 -34.62 -30.29
C THR A 24 17.11 -34.73 -29.33
N ALA A 25 17.39 -34.97 -28.05
CA ALA A 25 16.44 -34.75 -27.00
C ALA A 25 16.33 -33.23 -26.86
N ASN A 26 15.31 -32.67 -27.51
CA ASN A 26 14.74 -31.39 -27.15
C ASN A 26 14.67 -31.37 -25.60
N PRO A 27 15.20 -30.37 -24.89
CA PRO A 27 15.12 -30.36 -23.43
C PRO A 27 13.63 -30.47 -23.09
N ILE A 28 13.24 -31.61 -22.52
CA ILE A 28 11.86 -31.92 -22.22
C ILE A 28 11.38 -30.82 -21.30
N LEU A 29 10.57 -29.90 -21.83
CA LEU A 29 9.83 -28.95 -21.02
C LEU A 29 9.03 -29.81 -20.04
N GLN A 30 9.40 -29.81 -18.76
CA GLN A 30 8.63 -30.53 -17.76
C GLN A 30 7.17 -30.07 -17.88
N PRO A 31 6.18 -30.99 -17.84
CA PRO A 31 4.79 -30.60 -17.88
C PRO A 31 4.52 -29.63 -16.72
N LEU A 32 4.06 -28.44 -17.10
CA LEU A 32 3.77 -27.31 -16.23
C LEU A 32 2.71 -27.71 -15.17
N ASN A 33 3.16 -27.99 -13.95
CA ASN A 33 2.32 -28.16 -12.76
C ASN A 33 2.32 -26.87 -11.92
N VAL A 34 1.35 -26.69 -11.02
CA VAL A 34 1.18 -25.45 -10.24
C VAL A 34 2.48 -24.97 -9.59
N GLU A 35 3.25 -25.87 -8.97
CA GLU A 35 4.51 -25.50 -8.31
C GLU A 35 5.60 -25.10 -9.33
N THR A 36 5.76 -25.87 -10.40
CA THR A 36 6.73 -25.57 -11.48
C THR A 36 6.33 -24.35 -12.32
N ASN A 37 5.03 -24.04 -12.44
CA ASN A 37 4.50 -22.86 -13.12
C ASN A 37 5.01 -21.60 -12.47
N TYR A 38 4.97 -21.56 -11.13
CA TYR A 38 5.47 -20.43 -10.37
C TYR A 38 6.99 -20.35 -10.33
N ARG A 39 7.71 -21.47 -10.47
CA ARG A 39 9.18 -21.45 -10.62
C ARG A 39 9.63 -20.86 -11.96
N ASN A 40 8.88 -21.14 -13.02
CA ASN A 40 9.14 -20.61 -14.36
C ASN A 40 8.48 -19.25 -14.62
N MET A 41 7.95 -18.62 -13.57
CA MET A 41 7.22 -17.36 -13.66
C MET A 41 8.15 -16.23 -14.10
N ARG A 42 7.73 -15.50 -15.14
CA ARG A 42 8.35 -14.25 -15.58
C ARG A 42 7.32 -13.14 -15.60
N LEU A 43 7.79 -11.92 -15.36
CA LEU A 43 6.99 -10.71 -15.39
C LEU A 43 7.56 -9.74 -16.41
N ARG A 44 6.71 -8.89 -16.95
CA ARG A 44 7.12 -7.69 -17.70
C ARG A 44 6.06 -6.61 -17.62
N LEU A 45 6.47 -5.38 -17.87
CA LEU A 45 5.56 -4.28 -18.16
C LEU A 45 5.45 -4.10 -19.67
N ASN A 46 4.22 -3.91 -20.14
CA ASN A 46 3.97 -3.65 -21.55
C ASN A 46 3.22 -2.31 -21.70
N ASN A 47 3.86 -1.36 -22.38
CA ASN A 47 3.27 -0.08 -22.70
C ASN A 47 2.92 -0.02 -24.20
N SER A 48 1.63 -0.17 -24.53
CA SER A 48 1.17 -0.04 -25.93
C SER A 48 1.27 1.39 -26.48
N HIS A 49 1.56 2.39 -25.64
CA HIS A 49 1.62 3.80 -26.01
C HIS A 49 3.04 4.37 -26.00
N ALA A 50 4.05 3.60 -25.57
CA ALA A 50 5.44 4.03 -25.62
C ALA A 50 5.89 4.19 -27.09
N LYS A 51 6.54 5.32 -27.41
CA LYS A 51 7.11 5.54 -28.73
C LYS A 51 8.22 4.51 -28.96
N GLN A 52 8.17 3.79 -30.07
CA GLN A 52 9.26 2.92 -30.49
C GLN A 52 10.46 3.77 -30.91
N GLY A 53 11.47 3.83 -30.04
CA GLY A 53 12.73 4.52 -30.28
C GLY A 53 13.58 4.48 -29.01
N GLU A 54 14.72 3.80 -29.12
CA GLU A 54 15.71 3.51 -28.06
C GLU A 54 15.29 2.48 -27.00
N GLU A 55 16.31 1.81 -26.46
CA GLU A 55 16.28 0.76 -25.43
C GLU A 55 15.87 1.34 -24.06
N GLU A 56 14.78 2.12 -24.04
CA GLU A 56 14.26 2.74 -22.83
C GLU A 56 13.56 1.66 -21.98
N VAL A 57 14.01 1.52 -20.74
CA VAL A 57 13.41 0.58 -19.78
C VAL A 57 11.96 1.00 -19.53
N VAL A 58 11.01 0.15 -19.93
CA VAL A 58 9.58 0.38 -19.71
C VAL A 58 9.29 0.34 -18.20
N ARG A 59 9.01 1.52 -17.63
CA ARG A 59 8.66 1.69 -16.21
C ARG A 59 7.17 1.81 -15.94
N GLU A 60 6.35 1.95 -16.97
CA GLU A 60 4.90 2.04 -16.85
C GLU A 60 4.23 1.13 -17.86
N GLY A 61 3.20 0.40 -17.45
CA GLY A 61 2.35 -0.32 -18.38
C GLY A 61 1.47 -1.37 -17.72
N ARG A 62 0.74 -2.12 -18.55
CA ARG A 62 0.01 -3.30 -18.07
C ARG A 62 1.01 -4.35 -17.61
N VAL A 63 0.64 -5.05 -16.54
CA VAL A 63 1.43 -6.15 -16.01
C VAL A 63 1.10 -7.41 -16.80
N GLU A 64 2.12 -8.05 -17.35
CA GLU A 64 2.00 -9.35 -18.00
C GLU A 64 2.84 -10.40 -17.27
N VAL A 65 2.28 -11.60 -17.15
CA VAL A 65 2.88 -12.77 -16.53
C VAL A 65 2.98 -13.92 -17.52
N SER A 66 4.07 -14.66 -17.44
CA SER A 66 4.28 -15.93 -18.14
C SER A 66 4.67 -17.00 -17.12
N PHE A 67 4.19 -18.22 -17.31
CA PHE A 67 4.54 -19.39 -16.48
C PHE A 67 5.39 -20.42 -17.25
N ASP A 68 5.79 -20.08 -18.47
CA ASP A 68 6.42 -20.95 -19.45
C ASP A 68 7.70 -20.30 -20.02
N LEU A 69 8.48 -19.68 -19.12
CA LEU A 69 9.77 -19.05 -19.45
C LEU A 69 9.67 -17.94 -20.52
N GLY A 70 8.51 -17.29 -20.64
CA GLY A 70 8.27 -16.18 -21.55
C GLY A 70 7.72 -16.59 -22.92
N LEU A 71 7.36 -17.87 -23.13
CA LEU A 71 6.79 -18.34 -24.40
C LEU A 71 5.38 -17.79 -24.62
N THR A 72 4.54 -17.78 -23.59
CA THR A 72 3.19 -17.22 -23.67
C THR A 72 2.93 -16.25 -22.51
N TRP A 73 2.42 -15.07 -22.86
CA TRP A 73 2.11 -14.01 -21.91
C TRP A 73 0.60 -13.88 -21.72
N GLY A 74 0.20 -13.41 -20.54
CA GLY A 74 -1.16 -13.03 -20.23
C GLY A 74 -1.18 -12.03 -19.09
N THR A 75 -2.35 -11.53 -18.76
CA THR A 75 -2.48 -10.38 -17.84
C THR A 75 -2.83 -10.83 -16.42
N ILE A 76 -2.80 -9.88 -15.50
CA ILE A 76 -3.33 -10.04 -14.15
C ILE A 76 -4.68 -9.34 -14.07
N CYS A 77 -5.66 -10.00 -13.47
CA CYS A 77 -6.96 -9.40 -13.22
C CYS A 77 -6.85 -8.17 -12.30
N GLY A 78 -7.55 -7.10 -12.66
CA GLY A 78 -7.58 -5.89 -11.85
C GLY A 78 -8.32 -6.00 -10.52
N THR A 79 -9.15 -7.03 -10.28
CA THR A 79 -9.87 -7.15 -8.99
C THR A 79 -8.86 -7.22 -7.82
N TYR A 80 -9.07 -6.40 -6.79
CA TYR A 80 -8.20 -6.26 -5.60
C TYR A 80 -6.76 -5.80 -5.87
N TRP A 81 -6.45 -5.42 -7.11
CA TRP A 81 -5.15 -4.88 -7.48
C TRP A 81 -4.88 -3.57 -6.73
N SER A 82 -3.81 -3.55 -5.94
CA SER A 82 -3.42 -2.44 -5.09
C SER A 82 -1.95 -2.04 -5.27
N PHE A 83 -1.49 -1.05 -4.50
CA PHE A 83 -0.07 -0.69 -4.46
C PHE A 83 0.81 -1.81 -3.89
N ARG A 84 0.25 -2.74 -3.11
CA ARG A 84 1.04 -3.80 -2.47
C ARG A 84 1.48 -4.86 -3.49
N GLU A 85 0.59 -5.33 -4.36
CA GLU A 85 0.99 -6.19 -5.49
C GLU A 85 1.91 -5.44 -6.46
N ALA A 86 1.62 -4.17 -6.71
CA ALA A 86 2.42 -3.31 -7.59
C ALA A 86 3.86 -3.15 -7.08
N ASN A 87 4.07 -2.96 -5.77
CA ASN A 87 5.39 -2.85 -5.16
C ASN A 87 6.19 -4.15 -5.34
N VAL A 88 5.59 -5.31 -5.09
CA VAL A 88 6.25 -6.60 -5.34
C VAL A 88 6.70 -6.73 -6.79
N ILE A 89 5.89 -6.27 -7.74
CA ILE A 89 6.23 -6.30 -9.18
C ILE A 89 7.36 -5.33 -9.53
N CYS A 90 7.32 -4.08 -9.06
CA CYS A 90 8.40 -3.13 -9.30
C CYS A 90 9.72 -3.62 -8.71
N HIS A 91 9.69 -4.22 -7.52
CA HIS A 91 10.86 -4.85 -6.92
C HIS A 91 11.34 -6.07 -7.70
N GLN A 92 10.45 -7.00 -8.05
CA GLN A 92 10.81 -8.21 -8.78
C GLN A 92 11.40 -7.90 -10.18
N LEU A 93 10.98 -6.80 -10.81
CA LEU A 93 11.51 -6.32 -12.09
C LEU A 93 12.75 -5.43 -11.94
N ASN A 94 13.21 -5.16 -10.71
CA ASN A 94 14.31 -4.25 -10.42
C ASN A 94 14.10 -2.83 -10.96
N LEU A 95 12.86 -2.32 -10.83
CA LEU A 95 12.43 -0.98 -11.26
C LEU A 95 12.18 -0.02 -10.08
N GLY A 96 12.45 -0.46 -8.86
CA GLY A 96 12.21 0.30 -7.62
C GLY A 96 10.82 0.03 -7.05
N TYR A 97 10.05 1.09 -6.82
CA TYR A 97 8.79 1.11 -6.07
C TYR A 97 7.60 1.54 -6.96
N ALA A 98 6.40 1.12 -6.60
CA ALA A 98 5.17 1.49 -7.31
C ALA A 98 4.71 2.90 -6.92
N ALA A 99 4.90 3.87 -7.82
CA ALA A 99 4.47 5.24 -7.61
C ALA A 99 3.02 5.50 -8.06
N SER A 100 2.50 4.69 -8.99
CA SER A 100 1.07 4.69 -9.30
C SER A 100 0.62 3.32 -9.76
N THR A 101 -0.66 3.03 -9.51
CA THR A 101 -1.29 1.76 -9.85
C THR A 101 -2.71 2.02 -10.32
N ALA A 102 -3.21 1.21 -11.25
CA ALA A 102 -4.57 1.39 -11.77
C ALA A 102 -5.23 0.08 -12.16
N GLN A 103 -6.56 0.06 -12.06
CA GLN A 103 -7.43 -0.97 -12.61
C GLN A 103 -8.17 -0.38 -13.80
N THR A 104 -7.68 -0.63 -15.02
CA THR A 104 -8.14 0.12 -16.19
C THR A 104 -8.22 -0.73 -17.45
N VAL A 105 -8.95 -0.22 -18.44
CA VAL A 105 -9.04 -0.75 -19.80
C VAL A 105 -8.26 0.10 -20.82
N ILE A 106 -7.65 1.21 -20.39
CA ILE A 106 -6.87 2.13 -21.26
C ILE A 106 -5.72 1.36 -21.93
N TYR A 107 -5.10 0.45 -21.18
CA TYR A 107 -4.07 -0.45 -21.65
C TYR A 107 -4.66 -1.73 -22.28
N GLY A 108 -5.82 -1.63 -22.94
CA GLY A 108 -6.57 -2.79 -23.43
C GLY A 108 -7.33 -3.53 -22.33
N ASP A 109 -8.01 -4.61 -22.69
CA ASP A 109 -8.91 -5.35 -21.81
C ASP A 109 -8.61 -6.86 -21.77
N SER A 110 -9.28 -7.58 -20.88
CA SER A 110 -9.11 -9.03 -20.72
C SER A 110 -9.60 -9.84 -21.92
N LYS A 111 -10.43 -9.28 -22.81
CA LYS A 111 -10.90 -9.94 -24.04
C LYS A 111 -9.79 -10.03 -25.07
N ARG A 112 -9.02 -8.94 -25.22
CA ARG A 112 -7.85 -8.89 -26.09
C ARG A 112 -6.62 -9.53 -25.45
N TYR A 113 -6.47 -9.37 -24.14
CA TYR A 113 -5.32 -9.88 -23.38
C TYR A 113 -5.80 -10.73 -22.19
N PRO A 114 -6.05 -12.04 -22.40
CA PRO A 114 -6.63 -12.91 -21.38
C PRO A 114 -5.82 -12.94 -20.09
N TRP A 115 -6.52 -13.03 -18.96
CA TRP A 115 -5.88 -13.19 -17.67
C TRP A 115 -5.21 -14.56 -17.56
N LYS A 116 -4.01 -14.56 -17.00
CA LYS A 116 -3.31 -15.77 -16.55
C LYS A 116 -3.20 -15.85 -15.04
N MET A 117 -3.40 -14.74 -14.34
CA MET A 117 -3.25 -14.65 -12.90
C MET A 117 -4.30 -13.72 -12.29
N VAL A 118 -4.70 -14.04 -11.08
CA VAL A 118 -6.00 -13.71 -10.47
C VAL A 118 -5.90 -13.98 -8.97
N GLY A 119 -6.68 -13.26 -8.17
CA GLY A 119 -6.78 -13.49 -6.71
C GLY A 119 -5.43 -13.42 -6.00
N THR A 120 -4.54 -12.53 -6.43
CA THR A 120 -3.21 -12.37 -5.84
C THR A 120 -3.28 -11.28 -4.79
N LEU A 121 -2.94 -11.62 -3.55
CA LEU A 121 -2.98 -10.73 -2.40
C LEU A 121 -1.58 -10.73 -1.77
N CYS A 122 -0.81 -9.68 -2.01
CA CYS A 122 0.58 -9.55 -1.58
C CYS A 122 0.70 -8.61 -0.39
N ARG A 123 1.35 -9.01 0.69
CA ARG A 123 1.68 -8.10 1.80
C ARG A 123 2.42 -6.85 1.31
N GLY A 124 3.17 -6.94 0.22
CA GLY A 124 3.98 -5.86 -0.35
C GLY A 124 5.46 -5.97 0.01
N THR A 125 5.83 -6.98 0.81
CA THR A 125 7.21 -7.24 1.26
C THR A 125 7.81 -8.49 0.61
N GLU A 126 7.01 -9.21 -0.19
CA GLU A 126 7.44 -10.38 -0.92
C GLU A 126 8.50 -10.03 -1.96
N THR A 127 9.48 -10.93 -2.13
CA THR A 127 10.51 -10.79 -3.17
C THR A 127 10.00 -11.15 -4.56
N SER A 128 8.94 -11.95 -4.63
CA SER A 128 8.32 -12.35 -5.87
C SER A 128 6.81 -12.48 -5.72
N LEU A 129 6.10 -12.15 -6.79
CA LEU A 129 4.64 -12.24 -6.88
C LEU A 129 4.10 -13.67 -6.64
N ARG A 130 4.95 -14.69 -6.76
CA ARG A 130 4.60 -16.08 -6.47
C ARG A 130 4.50 -16.38 -4.97
N ASP A 131 5.18 -15.58 -4.16
CA ASP A 131 5.24 -15.75 -2.71
C ASP A 131 4.02 -15.09 -2.02
N CYS A 132 3.25 -14.30 -2.76
CA CYS A 132 2.02 -13.68 -2.30
C CYS A 132 0.93 -14.70 -2.04
N PHE A 133 0.02 -14.36 -1.11
CA PHE A 133 -1.13 -15.18 -0.80
C PHE A 133 -2.08 -15.27 -2.01
N ARG A 134 -2.77 -16.41 -2.12
CA ARG A 134 -3.80 -16.65 -3.12
C ARG A 134 -5.15 -16.76 -2.45
N GLU A 135 -6.09 -16.00 -2.96
CA GLU A 135 -7.48 -16.07 -2.53
C GLU A 135 -8.00 -17.51 -2.59
N LYS A 136 -8.57 -17.99 -1.47
CA LYS A 136 -9.05 -19.37 -1.33
C LYS A 136 -10.27 -19.66 -2.21
N ASP A 137 -11.14 -18.67 -2.40
CA ASP A 137 -12.43 -18.78 -3.10
C ASP A 137 -12.35 -18.37 -4.58
N TYR A 138 -11.21 -18.62 -5.22
CA TYR A 138 -11.00 -18.34 -6.64
C TYR A 138 -11.94 -19.14 -7.56
N PRO A 139 -12.48 -18.57 -8.68
CA PRO A 139 -12.62 -17.16 -9.09
C PRO A 139 -13.99 -16.56 -8.73
N LYS A 140 -14.25 -16.19 -7.47
CA LYS A 140 -15.54 -15.55 -7.14
C LYS A 140 -15.62 -14.08 -7.56
N PHE A 141 -14.55 -13.32 -7.40
CA PHE A 141 -14.59 -11.84 -7.55
C PHE A 141 -13.98 -11.31 -8.85
N CYS A 142 -13.15 -12.10 -9.51
CA CYS A 142 -12.68 -11.80 -10.86
C CYS A 142 -13.40 -12.72 -11.85
N ASP A 143 -14.55 -12.26 -12.35
CA ASP A 143 -15.44 -13.01 -13.23
C ASP A 143 -15.43 -12.46 -14.67
N ALA A 144 -16.27 -13.04 -15.54
CA ALA A 144 -16.39 -12.63 -16.94
C ALA A 144 -16.90 -11.18 -17.14
N ASN A 145 -17.44 -10.53 -16.10
CA ASN A 145 -17.89 -9.13 -16.17
C ASN A 145 -16.74 -8.16 -15.91
N ASN A 146 -15.68 -8.59 -15.23
CA ASN A 146 -14.49 -7.78 -15.10
C ASN A 146 -13.68 -7.84 -16.40
N THR A 147 -13.28 -6.69 -16.92
CA THR A 147 -12.39 -6.59 -18.09
C THR A 147 -11.15 -5.75 -17.82
N LYS A 148 -11.04 -5.21 -16.60
CA LYS A 148 -9.95 -4.34 -16.16
C LYS A 148 -8.66 -5.14 -15.96
N LEU A 149 -7.56 -4.51 -16.35
CA LEU A 149 -6.21 -5.04 -16.21
C LEU A 149 -5.47 -4.31 -15.10
N ALA A 150 -4.53 -5.03 -14.48
CA ALA A 150 -3.54 -4.46 -13.58
C ALA A 150 -2.49 -3.62 -14.34
N VAL A 151 -2.31 -2.37 -13.91
CA VAL A 151 -1.32 -1.44 -14.46
C VAL A 151 -0.49 -0.86 -13.32
N VAL A 152 0.82 -0.69 -13.56
CA VAL A 152 1.76 -0.09 -12.60
C VAL A 152 2.71 0.88 -13.31
N ARG A 153 3.12 1.91 -12.57
CA ARG A 153 4.26 2.76 -12.87
C ARG A 153 5.27 2.68 -11.74
N CYS A 154 6.51 2.34 -12.07
CA CYS A 154 7.61 2.18 -11.14
C CYS A 154 8.54 3.39 -11.14
N VAL A 155 9.13 3.70 -9.98
CA VAL A 155 10.14 4.75 -9.79
C VAL A 155 11.26 4.25 -8.88
N GLU A 156 12.46 4.81 -9.00
CA GLU A 156 13.59 4.43 -8.15
C GLU A 156 13.50 4.95 -6.71
N LYS A 157 12.91 6.12 -6.53
CA LYS A 157 12.80 6.79 -5.23
C LYS A 157 11.35 7.08 -4.92
N LEU A 158 10.95 6.82 -3.69
CA LEU A 158 9.58 7.02 -3.24
C LEU A 158 9.57 7.46 -1.77
N THR A 159 8.46 8.04 -1.35
CA THR A 159 8.20 8.39 0.04
C THR A 159 7.98 7.14 0.90
N ASP A 160 8.21 7.27 2.20
CA ASP A 160 7.92 6.24 3.22
C ASP A 160 7.55 6.98 4.50
N LEU A 161 6.28 6.89 4.91
CA LEU A 161 5.79 7.59 6.08
C LEU A 161 5.83 6.67 7.29
N SER A 162 6.39 7.17 8.39
CA SER A 162 6.39 6.47 9.66
C SER A 162 5.72 7.29 10.76
N LEU A 163 4.88 6.62 11.54
CA LEU A 163 4.32 7.19 12.76
C LEU A 163 5.37 7.29 13.87
N ASP A 164 5.43 8.46 14.52
CA ASP A 164 6.09 8.58 15.82
C ASP A 164 5.20 8.00 16.92
N LEU A 165 5.60 6.86 17.47
CA LEU A 165 4.86 6.14 18.51
C LEU A 165 4.90 6.85 19.86
N GLN A 166 5.95 7.63 20.14
CA GLN A 166 6.17 8.19 21.47
C GLN A 166 5.20 9.34 21.78
N VAL A 167 4.86 10.12 20.76
CA VAL A 167 4.01 11.31 20.93
C VAL A 167 2.56 10.94 21.20
N ILE A 168 2.08 9.83 20.65
CA ILE A 168 0.68 9.38 20.78
C ILE A 168 0.34 9.19 22.27
N GLY A 169 1.11 8.37 22.99
CA GLY A 169 0.83 8.06 24.39
C GLY A 169 1.18 9.20 25.36
N LYS A 170 2.30 9.90 25.14
CA LYS A 170 2.81 10.92 26.08
C LYS A 170 1.89 12.13 26.22
N SER A 171 1.20 12.51 25.15
CA SER A 171 0.39 13.73 25.10
C SER A 171 -1.10 13.44 25.00
N ALA A 172 -1.51 12.17 25.07
CA ALA A 172 -2.93 11.81 25.05
C ALA A 172 -3.66 12.29 26.30
N TYR A 173 -4.86 12.85 26.13
CA TYR A 173 -5.74 13.19 27.25
C TYR A 173 -7.21 13.17 26.84
N LEU A 174 -8.08 13.03 27.85
CA LEU A 174 -9.53 13.13 27.67
C LEU A 174 -9.98 14.58 27.79
N ASP A 175 -10.66 15.08 26.76
CA ASP A 175 -11.33 16.38 26.74
C ASP A 175 -12.86 16.20 26.81
N THR A 176 -13.57 17.23 27.23
CA THR A 176 -15.04 17.23 27.27
C THR A 176 -15.56 18.55 26.73
N LYS A 177 -16.41 18.47 25.70
CA LYS A 177 -16.95 19.64 24.99
C LYS A 177 -18.44 19.46 24.72
N PRO A 178 -19.28 20.50 24.87
CA PRO A 178 -20.67 20.44 24.42
C PRO A 178 -20.71 20.45 22.88
N LEU A 179 -21.74 19.82 22.29
CA LEU A 179 -21.95 19.82 20.84
C LEU A 179 -21.99 21.22 20.23
N SER A 180 -22.51 22.21 20.97
CA SER A 180 -22.56 23.61 20.55
C SER A 180 -21.19 24.22 20.24
N ALA A 181 -20.12 23.67 20.83
CA ALA A 181 -18.73 24.08 20.59
C ALA A 181 -18.03 23.30 19.46
N LEU A 182 -18.67 22.28 18.88
CA LEU A 182 -18.05 21.34 17.93
C LEU A 182 -18.56 21.48 16.49
N LYS A 183 -19.21 22.60 16.15
CA LYS A 183 -19.87 22.80 14.83
C LYS A 183 -18.95 22.51 13.64
N CYS A 184 -17.74 23.03 13.65
CA CYS A 184 -16.76 22.80 12.59
C CYS A 184 -16.37 21.32 12.46
N ALA A 185 -16.04 20.68 13.58
CA ALA A 185 -15.71 19.26 13.57
C ALA A 185 -16.91 18.37 13.16
N MET A 186 -18.14 18.83 13.37
CA MET A 186 -19.33 18.17 12.87
C MET A 186 -19.45 18.27 11.35
N GLU A 187 -19.22 19.45 10.77
CA GLU A 187 -19.22 19.65 9.30
C GLU A 187 -18.21 18.72 8.60
N GLU A 188 -17.12 18.35 9.28
CA GLU A 188 -16.07 17.44 8.79
C GLU A 188 -16.25 15.96 9.19
N ASN A 189 -17.40 15.59 9.74
CA ASN A 189 -17.72 14.21 10.15
C ASN A 189 -16.83 13.61 11.26
N CYS A 190 -16.29 14.42 12.19
CA CYS A 190 -15.29 13.98 13.17
C CYS A 190 -15.83 13.49 14.53
N LEU A 191 -17.14 13.27 14.66
CA LEU A 191 -17.77 12.75 15.88
C LEU A 191 -18.41 11.39 15.64
N SER A 192 -18.80 10.69 16.71
CA SER A 192 -19.55 9.44 16.54
C SER A 192 -20.97 9.73 16.04
N ARG A 193 -21.55 8.76 15.32
CA ARG A 193 -22.83 8.89 14.62
C ARG A 193 -23.96 9.51 15.45
N ASP A 194 -24.09 9.13 16.71
CA ASP A 194 -25.13 9.64 17.62
C ASP A 194 -25.07 11.15 17.84
N ALA A 195 -23.88 11.77 17.77
CA ALA A 195 -23.71 13.21 17.88
C ALA A 195 -24.54 13.96 16.81
N TYR A 196 -24.57 13.43 15.59
CA TYR A 196 -25.30 14.01 14.46
C TYR A 196 -26.81 13.88 14.60
N GLU A 197 -27.27 12.86 15.31
CA GLU A 197 -28.68 12.60 15.56
C GLU A 197 -29.23 13.52 16.66
N ILE A 198 -28.42 13.84 17.68
CA ILE A 198 -28.87 14.62 18.84
C ILE A 198 -28.56 16.12 18.77
N GLN A 199 -27.62 16.56 17.92
CA GLN A 199 -27.14 17.97 17.87
C GLN A 199 -28.24 19.03 17.79
N ALA A 200 -29.34 18.76 17.07
CA ALA A 200 -30.41 19.73 16.86
C ALA A 200 -31.30 19.88 18.10
N THR A 201 -31.39 18.84 18.94
CA THR A 201 -32.28 18.80 20.11
C THR A 201 -31.54 18.95 21.42
N GLN A 202 -30.24 18.62 21.46
CA GLN A 202 -29.41 18.62 22.65
C GLN A 202 -28.05 19.27 22.38
N PRO A 203 -28.01 20.58 22.06
CA PRO A 203 -26.77 21.28 21.72
C PRO A 203 -25.76 21.32 22.88
N ASP A 204 -26.21 21.18 24.13
CA ASP A 204 -25.35 21.17 25.31
C ASP A 204 -24.91 19.75 25.73
N ALA A 205 -25.29 18.71 24.97
CA ALA A 205 -24.84 17.36 25.24
C ALA A 205 -23.31 17.29 25.15
N GLU A 206 -22.68 16.79 26.22
CA GLU A 206 -21.23 16.69 26.31
C GLU A 206 -20.70 15.50 25.50
N ARG A 207 -19.64 15.74 24.74
CA ARG A 207 -18.85 14.73 24.05
C ARG A 207 -17.53 14.54 24.78
N LYS A 208 -17.14 13.28 24.98
CA LYS A 208 -15.82 12.90 25.53
C LYS A 208 -14.89 12.59 24.37
N LEU A 209 -13.84 13.38 24.22
CA LEU A 209 -12.94 13.34 23.07
C LEU A 209 -11.55 12.90 23.56
N LEU A 210 -11.09 11.73 23.14
CA LEU A 210 -9.73 11.28 23.39
C LEU A 210 -8.81 12.00 22.39
N ARG A 211 -8.09 13.03 22.84
CA ARG A 211 -7.14 13.80 22.03
C ARG A 211 -5.75 13.20 22.14
N PHE A 212 -5.01 13.17 21.04
CA PHE A 212 -3.62 12.74 20.97
C PHE A 212 -2.97 13.28 19.69
N PRO A 213 -1.67 13.58 19.69
CA PRO A 213 -1.01 14.08 18.48
C PRO A 213 -0.72 12.93 17.52
N THR A 214 -0.68 13.25 16.23
CA THR A 214 -0.19 12.34 15.18
C THR A 214 0.97 13.00 14.47
N THR A 215 2.15 12.38 14.50
CA THR A 215 3.32 12.83 13.76
C THR A 215 3.68 11.80 12.69
N ALA A 216 3.71 12.24 11.43
CA ALA A 216 4.12 11.43 10.28
C ALA A 216 5.47 11.93 9.77
N GLU A 217 6.52 11.12 9.93
CA GLU A 217 7.86 11.38 9.42
C GLU A 217 8.05 10.76 8.04
N ASN A 218 8.58 11.51 7.08
CA ASN A 218 9.03 10.94 5.82
C ASN A 218 10.46 10.37 5.98
N VAL A 219 10.53 9.04 6.17
CA VAL A 219 11.76 8.25 6.26
C VAL A 219 12.21 7.68 4.91
N GLY A 220 11.51 8.05 3.83
CA GLY A 220 11.75 7.55 2.48
C GLY A 220 12.92 8.20 1.77
N THR A 221 12.91 8.11 0.44
CA THR A 221 13.98 8.62 -0.43
C THR A 221 13.52 9.68 -1.41
N ALA A 222 12.23 10.02 -1.39
CA ALA A 222 11.63 11.13 -2.13
C ALA A 222 10.57 11.84 -1.26
N ASP A 223 10.27 13.08 -1.60
CA ASP A 223 9.26 13.86 -0.89
C ASP A 223 7.88 13.22 -1.01
N PHE A 224 7.13 13.26 0.09
CA PHE A 224 5.71 13.00 0.07
C PHE A 224 5.03 14.19 -0.61
N ASN A 225 4.27 13.93 -1.66
CA ASN A 225 3.48 14.95 -2.36
C ASN A 225 2.07 14.39 -2.49
N PRO A 226 1.04 15.09 -1.99
CA PRO A 226 -0.33 14.66 -2.19
C PRO A 226 -0.62 14.69 -3.69
N TYR A 227 -0.63 13.52 -4.32
CA TYR A 227 -1.20 13.38 -5.66
C TYR A 227 -2.70 13.59 -5.57
N ALA A 228 -3.10 14.83 -5.83
CA ALA A 228 -4.39 15.22 -6.35
C ALA A 228 -4.10 16.49 -7.17
N ASN A 229 -4.78 16.67 -8.29
CA ASN A 229 -4.73 17.96 -8.98
C ASN A 229 -5.02 19.03 -7.91
N TYR A 230 -4.30 20.15 -7.88
CA TYR A 230 -4.57 21.20 -6.88
C TYR A 230 -6.03 21.69 -6.99
N GLU A 231 -6.66 21.46 -8.14
CA GLU A 231 -8.07 21.69 -8.43
C GLU A 231 -9.03 20.79 -7.64
N ASP A 232 -8.56 19.63 -7.15
CA ASP A 232 -9.34 18.71 -6.32
C ASP A 232 -9.24 19.07 -4.82
N TRP A 233 -8.37 20.02 -4.45
CA TRP A 233 -8.19 20.42 -3.07
C TRP A 233 -9.42 21.16 -2.56
N GLN A 234 -9.93 20.73 -1.40
CA GLN A 234 -11.13 21.30 -0.83
C GLN A 234 -10.76 22.38 0.18
N TRP A 235 -11.23 23.60 -0.03
CA TRP A 235 -11.08 24.67 0.95
C TRP A 235 -11.99 24.41 2.15
N HIS A 236 -11.47 24.60 3.36
CA HIS A 236 -12.28 24.51 4.56
C HIS A 236 -12.27 25.79 5.38
N SER A 237 -13.45 26.41 5.47
CA SER A 237 -13.65 27.72 6.09
C SER A 237 -13.30 27.74 7.58
N CYS A 238 -13.50 26.62 8.30
CA CYS A 238 -13.14 26.56 9.72
C CYS A 238 -11.64 26.59 9.96
N HIS A 239 -10.83 26.11 9.00
CA HIS A 239 -9.37 25.99 9.14
C HIS A 239 -8.59 26.96 8.27
N ASN A 240 -9.28 27.69 7.39
CA ASN A 240 -8.73 28.72 6.51
C ASN A 240 -7.54 28.24 5.67
N HIS A 241 -7.60 26.98 5.21
CA HIS A 241 -6.64 26.40 4.26
C HIS A 241 -7.29 25.29 3.42
N TYR A 242 -6.54 24.83 2.41
CA TYR A 242 -6.94 23.74 1.51
C TYR A 242 -6.53 22.38 2.05
N HIS A 243 -7.41 21.41 1.91
CA HIS A 243 -7.14 20.01 2.20
C HIS A 243 -6.79 19.27 0.92
N SER A 244 -5.61 18.66 0.89
CA SER A 244 -5.10 17.93 -0.28
C SER A 244 -5.50 16.45 -0.28
N MET A 245 -6.03 15.96 0.84
CA MET A 245 -6.56 14.61 1.00
C MET A 245 -7.76 14.61 1.95
N GLU A 246 -8.78 13.82 1.62
CA GLU A 246 -9.98 13.64 2.47
C GLU A 246 -9.66 12.82 3.73
N LYS A 247 -8.84 11.77 3.59
CA LYS A 247 -8.45 10.86 4.67
C LYS A 247 -6.96 10.51 4.61
N PHE A 248 -6.15 11.16 5.45
CA PHE A 248 -4.73 10.84 5.62
C PHE A 248 -4.48 9.96 6.84
N ALA A 249 -5.29 10.05 7.90
CA ALA A 249 -5.15 9.23 9.09
C ALA A 249 -6.50 8.74 9.65
N THR A 250 -6.54 7.49 10.12
CA THR A 250 -7.68 6.91 10.84
C THR A 250 -7.32 6.56 12.26
N PHE A 251 -8.32 6.66 13.12
CA PHE A 251 -8.23 6.38 14.54
C PHE A 251 -9.34 5.39 14.89
N ASP A 252 -8.98 4.19 15.32
CA ASP A 252 -9.95 3.15 15.64
C ASP A 252 -9.74 2.66 17.06
N ILE A 253 -10.82 2.35 17.76
CA ILE A 253 -10.77 1.64 19.04
C ILE A 253 -11.35 0.26 18.85
N TYR A 254 -10.59 -0.74 19.27
CA TYR A 254 -11.01 -2.13 19.32
C TYR A 254 -11.09 -2.60 20.78
N ASP A 255 -11.96 -3.58 21.04
CA ASP A 255 -11.84 -4.36 22.27
C ASP A 255 -10.65 -5.33 22.20
N MET A 256 -10.37 -6.02 23.30
CA MET A 256 -9.27 -6.99 23.37
C MET A 256 -9.47 -8.24 22.48
N HIS A 257 -10.63 -8.37 21.81
CA HIS A 257 -10.91 -9.42 20.81
C HIS A 257 -10.87 -8.85 19.38
N TYR A 258 -10.28 -7.67 19.18
CA TYR A 258 -10.17 -6.99 17.88
C TYR A 258 -11.54 -6.69 17.23
N LYS A 259 -12.60 -6.53 18.03
CA LYS A 259 -13.88 -6.01 17.54
C LYS A 259 -13.89 -4.50 17.65
N LYS A 260 -14.09 -3.80 16.53
CA LYS A 260 -14.18 -2.34 16.47
C LYS A 260 -15.34 -1.84 17.36
N GLN A 261 -15.05 -0.88 18.23
CA GLN A 261 -15.98 -0.27 19.19
C GLN A 261 -16.28 1.19 18.87
N ALA A 262 -15.29 1.90 18.34
CA ALA A 262 -15.42 3.28 17.90
C ALA A 262 -14.44 3.53 16.76
N GLU A 263 -14.77 4.50 15.93
CA GLU A 263 -13.92 4.97 14.85
C GLU A 263 -13.95 6.49 14.81
N GLY A 264 -12.88 7.03 14.28
CA GLY A 264 -12.71 8.41 13.94
C GLY A 264 -11.67 8.52 12.84
N HIS A 265 -11.56 9.72 12.34
CA HIS A 265 -10.54 10.08 11.39
C HIS A 265 -10.14 11.50 11.73
N LYS A 266 -8.89 11.81 11.42
CA LYS A 266 -8.60 13.20 11.18
C LYS A 266 -9.14 13.47 9.78
N ALA A 267 -10.09 14.38 9.65
CA ALA A 267 -10.48 14.91 8.36
C ALA A 267 -9.44 15.95 7.95
N SER A 268 -9.46 16.36 6.68
CA SER A 268 -9.09 17.74 6.38
C SER A 268 -7.60 18.09 6.63
N PHE A 269 -6.71 17.56 5.78
CA PHE A 269 -5.25 17.67 5.98
C PHE A 269 -4.56 18.66 5.06
N CYS A 270 -3.72 19.49 5.66
CA CYS A 270 -2.58 20.10 5.01
C CYS A 270 -1.31 19.26 5.21
N LEU A 271 -0.48 19.08 4.20
CA LEU A 271 0.82 18.45 4.38
C LEU A 271 1.93 19.50 4.38
N GLN A 272 2.68 19.56 5.49
CA GLN A 272 3.77 20.52 5.64
C GLN A 272 4.97 19.95 6.41
N ASP A 273 6.11 20.62 6.27
CA ASP A 273 7.30 20.34 7.05
C ASP A 273 7.24 21.09 8.39
N THR A 274 6.56 20.51 9.38
CA THR A 274 6.45 21.09 10.74
C THR A 274 7.83 21.22 11.39
N ALA A 275 8.66 20.19 11.26
CA ALA A 275 10.08 20.24 11.60
C ALA A 275 10.87 19.16 10.83
N CYS A 276 12.20 19.26 10.89
CA CYS A 276 13.11 18.41 10.13
C CYS A 276 14.31 17.96 10.96
N LYS A 277 14.94 16.86 10.52
CA LYS A 277 16.25 16.43 11.05
C LYS A 277 17.28 17.54 10.89
N THR A 278 18.26 17.57 11.78
CA THR A 278 19.35 18.55 11.77
C THR A 278 20.05 18.59 10.40
N GLY A 279 20.17 19.78 9.83
CA GLY A 279 20.80 20.00 8.52
C GLY A 279 19.86 19.86 7.32
N ILE A 280 18.58 19.53 7.53
CA ILE A 280 17.57 19.50 6.47
C ILE A 280 16.72 20.77 6.54
N THR A 281 16.60 21.47 5.42
CA THR A 281 15.76 22.66 5.29
C THR A 281 14.33 22.27 4.89
N PRO A 282 13.29 22.76 5.59
CA PRO A 282 11.89 22.52 5.21
C PRO A 282 11.58 23.15 3.85
N ARG A 283 10.73 22.49 3.05
CA ARG A 283 10.32 22.94 1.70
C ARG A 283 8.82 23.10 1.53
N HIS A 284 8.01 22.35 2.28
CA HIS A 284 6.55 22.31 2.11
C HIS A 284 5.82 23.02 3.25
N ASN A 285 4.68 23.64 2.93
CA ASN A 285 3.86 24.37 3.90
C ASN A 285 2.37 24.33 3.52
N CYS A 286 1.49 24.80 4.40
CA CYS A 286 0.05 24.88 4.12
C CYS A 286 -0.38 26.03 3.19
N GLY A 287 0.54 26.56 2.37
CA GLY A 287 0.24 27.61 1.41
C GLY A 287 -0.52 27.13 0.18
N ASN A 288 -0.80 28.05 -0.73
CA ASN A 288 -1.67 27.82 -1.89
C ASN A 288 -1.03 27.06 -3.06
N VAL A 289 0.24 26.64 -2.96
CA VAL A 289 1.01 26.15 -4.11
C VAL A 289 1.84 24.89 -3.87
N THR A 290 2.20 24.57 -2.63
CA THR A 290 3.10 23.44 -2.34
C THR A 290 2.78 22.79 -1.00
N GLN A 291 2.13 21.63 -1.04
CA GLN A 291 1.96 20.75 0.12
C GLN A 291 2.81 19.49 -0.05
N GLY A 292 3.24 18.91 1.07
CA GLY A 292 4.06 17.72 1.09
C GLY A 292 4.84 17.55 2.39
N ILE A 293 5.62 16.47 2.47
CA ILE A 293 6.55 16.21 3.57
C ILE A 293 7.90 15.86 2.95
N SER A 294 8.89 16.72 3.16
CA SER A 294 10.24 16.55 2.64
C SER A 294 10.92 15.33 3.25
N VAL A 295 11.82 14.69 2.50
CA VAL A 295 12.65 13.60 3.04
C VAL A 295 13.38 14.06 4.30
N GLY A 296 13.19 13.32 5.40
CA GLY A 296 13.78 13.61 6.71
C GLY A 296 13.10 14.73 7.49
N CYS A 297 11.94 15.20 7.03
CA CYS A 297 11.02 16.06 7.77
C CYS A 297 9.79 15.28 8.24
N TRP A 298 9.01 15.90 9.11
CA TRP A 298 7.76 15.35 9.60
C TRP A 298 6.68 16.41 9.70
N ASP A 299 5.45 15.96 9.56
CA ASP A 299 4.27 16.76 9.84
C ASP A 299 3.65 16.34 11.18
N THR A 300 3.31 17.30 12.03
CA THR A 300 2.71 17.03 13.34
C THR A 300 1.36 17.71 13.47
N TYR A 301 0.35 16.87 13.64
CA TYR A 301 -0.99 17.28 14.01
C TYR A 301 -1.14 17.24 15.53
N ASP A 302 -1.09 18.41 16.14
CA ASP A 302 -1.12 18.57 17.60
C ASP A 302 -2.55 18.43 18.17
N VAL A 303 -2.64 18.11 19.46
CA VAL A 303 -3.86 17.81 20.23
C VAL A 303 -4.91 18.93 20.22
N PHE A 304 -4.51 20.16 19.94
CA PHE A 304 -5.40 21.33 19.93
C PHE A 304 -6.18 21.49 18.63
N LEU A 305 -5.79 20.78 17.57
CA LEU A 305 -6.46 20.86 16.28
C LEU A 305 -7.84 20.21 16.35
N ASP A 306 -8.80 20.76 15.59
CA ASP A 306 -10.10 20.12 15.41
C ASP A 306 -9.94 18.78 14.69
N CYS A 307 -10.80 17.81 15.03
CA CYS A 307 -10.74 16.43 14.53
C CYS A 307 -9.47 15.65 14.91
N GLN A 308 -8.58 16.21 15.74
CA GLN A 308 -7.41 15.49 16.27
C GLN A 308 -7.79 14.73 17.56
N TRP A 309 -8.81 13.89 17.43
CA TRP A 309 -9.36 13.09 18.52
C TRP A 309 -10.13 11.87 18.02
N LEU A 310 -10.54 11.02 18.96
CA LEU A 310 -11.56 10.00 18.76
C LEU A 310 -12.70 10.23 19.77
N ASP A 311 -13.95 10.26 19.29
CA ASP A 311 -15.13 10.40 20.16
C ASP A 311 -15.39 9.09 20.93
N VAL A 312 -15.10 9.11 22.23
CA VAL A 312 -15.21 7.97 23.16
C VAL A 312 -16.42 8.07 24.08
N THR A 313 -17.38 8.94 23.74
CA THR A 313 -18.55 9.24 24.60
C THR A 313 -19.30 7.98 25.00
N ASN A 314 -19.50 7.06 24.05
CA ASN A 314 -20.32 5.85 24.24
C ASN A 314 -19.51 4.61 24.63
N LEU A 315 -18.20 4.74 24.83
CA LEU A 315 -17.40 3.59 25.27
C LEU A 315 -17.71 3.22 26.72
N PRO A 316 -17.82 1.92 27.03
CA PRO A 316 -17.88 1.47 28.41
C PRO A 316 -16.60 1.87 29.18
N LYS A 317 -16.80 2.47 30.35
CA LYS A 317 -15.72 2.92 31.25
C LYS A 317 -15.10 1.77 32.04
N ASN A 318 -13.93 2.03 32.63
CA ASN A 318 -13.12 1.11 33.44
C ASN A 318 -12.75 -0.17 32.69
N LYS A 319 -12.41 -0.03 31.42
CA LYS A 319 -11.99 -1.13 30.54
C LYS A 319 -10.74 -0.75 29.75
N THR A 320 -9.98 -1.77 29.39
CA THR A 320 -8.86 -1.66 28.46
C THR A 320 -9.31 -1.94 27.05
N TYR A 321 -8.83 -1.12 26.11
CA TYR A 321 -9.06 -1.21 24.68
C TYR A 321 -7.73 -1.13 23.93
N LEU A 322 -7.77 -1.44 22.65
CA LEU A 322 -6.69 -1.18 21.70
C LEU A 322 -7.03 0.09 20.92
N LEU A 323 -6.22 1.13 21.06
CA LEU A 323 -6.25 2.30 20.19
C LEU A 323 -5.33 2.02 19.00
N ARG A 324 -5.89 2.00 17.79
CA ARG A 324 -5.14 1.90 16.54
C ARG A 324 -5.10 3.26 15.85
N VAL A 325 -3.91 3.70 15.49
CA VAL A 325 -3.66 4.92 14.71
C VAL A 325 -2.99 4.50 13.41
N ALA A 326 -3.50 4.97 12.27
CA ALA A 326 -2.98 4.61 10.95
C ALA A 326 -2.84 5.85 10.07
N ILE A 327 -1.76 5.92 9.28
CA ILE A 327 -1.57 6.91 8.21
C ILE A 327 -1.58 6.24 6.84
N ASN A 328 -2.09 6.94 5.82
CA ASN A 328 -2.39 6.37 4.50
C ASN A 328 -3.08 4.97 4.58
N PRO A 329 -4.16 4.84 5.38
CA PRO A 329 -4.75 3.53 5.72
C PRO A 329 -5.37 2.82 4.52
N ASP A 330 -5.83 3.58 3.52
CA ASP A 330 -6.46 3.05 2.30
C ASP A 330 -5.45 2.77 1.18
N TYR A 331 -4.15 2.96 1.44
CA TYR A 331 -3.06 2.77 0.47
C TYR A 331 -3.28 3.57 -0.81
N MET A 332 -3.84 4.78 -0.72
CA MET A 332 -4.13 5.61 -1.89
C MET A 332 -2.86 6.20 -2.50
N ILE A 333 -1.78 6.27 -1.72
CA ILE A 333 -0.49 6.80 -2.14
C ILE A 333 0.56 5.69 -2.09
N GLY A 334 1.41 5.66 -3.12
CA GLY A 334 2.56 4.76 -3.20
C GLY A 334 3.61 5.09 -2.15
N GLU A 335 4.02 4.10 -1.37
CA GLU A 335 5.11 4.20 -0.40
C GLU A 335 6.10 3.04 -0.58
N ILE A 336 7.34 3.23 -0.12
CA ILE A 336 8.37 2.18 -0.09
C ILE A 336 7.87 0.97 0.71
N SER A 337 7.26 1.23 1.87
CA SER A 337 6.67 0.23 2.74
C SER A 337 5.38 0.78 3.34
N TYR A 338 4.53 -0.13 3.79
CA TYR A 338 3.30 0.21 4.54
C TYR A 338 3.30 -0.42 5.94
N GLU A 339 4.42 -1.04 6.35
CA GLU A 339 4.52 -1.80 7.60
C GLU A 339 4.71 -0.90 8.84
N ASN A 340 5.01 0.36 8.60
CA ASN A 340 5.31 1.41 9.58
C ASN A 340 4.24 2.52 9.63
N ASN A 341 3.16 2.34 8.88
CA ASN A 341 2.03 3.24 8.79
C ASN A 341 1.05 3.12 9.96
N GLY A 342 1.14 2.05 10.75
CA GLY A 342 0.22 1.78 11.85
C GLY A 342 0.89 1.73 13.21
N ALA A 343 0.12 2.10 14.22
CA ALA A 343 0.45 1.98 15.63
C ALA A 343 -0.74 1.39 16.40
N GLU A 344 -0.46 0.54 17.37
CA GLU A 344 -1.44 0.06 18.36
C GLU A 344 -0.95 0.42 19.76
N CYS A 345 -1.83 1.00 20.56
CA CYS A 345 -1.56 1.37 21.95
C CYS A 345 -2.63 0.77 22.87
N LEU A 346 -2.26 0.48 24.11
CA LEU A 346 -3.23 0.18 25.16
C LEU A 346 -3.91 1.46 25.62
N LEU A 347 -5.24 1.50 25.53
CA LEU A 347 -6.09 2.55 26.09
C LEU A 347 -6.81 2.01 27.32
N TYR A 348 -6.41 2.47 28.51
CA TYR A 348 -7.20 2.26 29.72
C TYR A 348 -8.18 3.42 29.88
N TYR A 349 -9.46 3.18 29.56
CA TYR A 349 -10.49 4.22 29.55
C TYR A 349 -11.34 4.18 30.81
N THR A 350 -11.25 5.23 31.63
CA THR A 350 -12.03 5.39 32.87
C THR A 350 -13.19 6.38 32.70
N GLY A 351 -13.16 7.18 31.64
CA GLY A 351 -14.07 8.30 31.43
C GLY A 351 -13.71 9.56 32.22
N ASP A 352 -12.59 9.55 32.94
CA ASP A 352 -12.03 10.70 33.66
C ASP A 352 -10.63 11.06 33.12
N ARG A 353 -10.37 12.36 32.97
CA ARG A 353 -9.12 12.89 32.39
C ARG A 353 -7.87 12.50 33.17
N SER A 354 -7.95 12.40 34.49
CA SER A 354 -6.80 12.12 35.35
C SER A 354 -6.38 10.65 35.38
N THR A 355 -7.27 9.75 34.95
CA THR A 355 -7.07 8.30 35.07
C THR A 355 -7.17 7.54 33.74
N THR A 356 -7.69 8.18 32.69
CA THR A 356 -7.63 7.63 31.33
C THR A 356 -6.20 7.74 30.81
N THR A 357 -5.63 6.64 30.33
CA THR A 357 -4.23 6.59 29.86
C THR A 357 -4.09 5.86 28.54
N VAL A 358 -3.15 6.33 27.72
CA VAL A 358 -2.69 5.65 26.50
C VAL A 358 -1.23 5.27 26.72
N SER A 359 -0.90 3.99 26.54
CA SER A 359 0.42 3.44 26.86
C SER A 359 0.78 2.30 25.92
N GLU A 360 2.02 1.80 26.03
CA GLU A 360 2.49 0.61 25.32
C GLU A 360 2.24 0.66 23.80
N CYS A 361 2.47 1.83 23.19
CA CYS A 361 2.35 2.01 21.76
C CYS A 361 3.42 1.21 21.01
N VAL A 362 2.98 0.29 20.15
CA VAL A 362 3.82 -0.53 19.28
C VAL A 362 3.45 -0.31 17.83
N ARG A 363 4.43 -0.48 16.93
CA ARG A 363 4.18 -0.44 15.49
C ARG A 363 3.33 -1.65 15.09
N ALA A 364 2.27 -1.40 14.33
CA ALA A 364 1.34 -2.42 13.88
C ALA A 364 1.19 -2.34 12.37
N SER A 365 1.32 -3.48 11.70
CA SER A 365 1.00 -3.58 10.28
C SER A 365 -0.52 -3.45 10.10
N LEU A 366 -0.94 -2.68 9.12
CA LEU A 366 -2.35 -2.50 8.77
C LEU A 366 -2.90 -3.66 7.91
N TRP A 367 -2.05 -4.66 7.63
CA TRP A 367 -2.39 -5.82 6.80
C TRP A 367 -3.09 -6.92 7.63
N PHE A 368 -4.26 -7.37 7.16
CA PHE A 368 -5.21 -8.30 7.81
C PHE A 368 -5.74 -7.84 9.18
N ALA A 369 -6.45 -6.71 9.18
CA ALA A 369 -7.53 -6.50 10.14
C ALA A 369 -8.85 -7.04 9.55
N SER A 370 -8.96 -8.37 9.47
CA SER A 370 -10.25 -9.06 9.31
C SER A 370 -10.22 -10.45 9.90
#